data_AF-A0A7V5MIQ7-F1
#
_entry.id   AF-A0A7V5MIQ7-F1
#
_cell.length_a   1.000
_cell.length_b   1.000
_cell.length_c   1.000
_cell.angle_alpha   90.00
_cell.angle_beta   90.00
_cell.angle_gamma   90.00
#
_symmetry.space_group_name_H-M   'P 1'
#
loop_
_entity.id
_entity.type
_entity.pdbx_description
1 polymer ?
#
loop_
_entity_poly.entity_id
_entity_poly.type
_entity_poly.pdbx_seq_one_letter_code
_entity_poly.pdbx_strand_id
1 'polypeptide(L)'
;MNKLIYGVIIALFLGFAGSQIYQSLNQSSKSAKSSRLACHKQSIVFERIYKPELTSSMIEALQHGNVELKSKMKLSKYMTSQLGNYVKIEQVDSMFRTAISTHKEEKKSDKNLLIDYFVYENDKEDPGKKTAKSKLYAGYIRSSFILDGVNVYSVQIDFDDLQGRDIPESVRCTIESMVTLDRE
;
A
#
# COMPACT_ATOMS: atom_id res chain seq x y z
N MET A 1 25.21 1.88 -51.04
CA MET A 1 24.74 2.98 -50.18
C MET A 1 23.37 2.68 -49.55
N ASN A 2 22.36 2.24 -50.31
CA ASN A 2 21.01 1.98 -49.78
C ASN A 2 20.93 0.92 -48.67
N LYS A 3 21.64 -0.22 -48.77
CA LYS A 3 21.58 -1.30 -47.75
C LYS A 3 22.12 -0.86 -46.37
N LEU A 4 23.13 0.00 -46.36
CA LEU A 4 23.70 0.59 -45.13
C LEU A 4 22.73 1.59 -44.50
N ILE A 5 22.08 2.41 -45.32
CA ILE A 5 21.04 3.36 -44.87
C ILE A 5 19.83 2.62 -44.29
N TYR A 6 19.34 1.56 -44.95
CA TYR A 6 18.26 0.72 -44.42
C TYR A 6 18.66 0.02 -43.12
N GLY A 7 19.91 -0.46 -43.00
CA GLY A 7 20.43 -1.04 -41.76
C GLY A 7 20.42 -0.05 -40.60
N VAL A 8 20.85 1.19 -40.84
CA VAL A 8 20.83 2.27 -39.82
C VAL A 8 19.41 2.65 -39.42
N ILE A 9 18.49 2.75 -40.39
CA ILE A 9 17.08 3.09 -40.12
C ILE A 9 16.41 1.98 -39.28
N ILE A 10 16.64 0.71 -39.61
CA ILE A 10 16.09 -0.42 -38.85
C ILE A 10 16.65 -0.45 -37.42
N ALA A 11 17.97 -0.21 -37.26
CA ALA A 11 18.60 -0.15 -35.95
C ALA A 11 18.03 0.98 -35.07
N LEU A 12 17.78 2.16 -35.65
CA LEU A 12 17.15 3.28 -34.96
C LEU A 12 15.70 2.96 -34.56
N PHE A 13 14.94 2.32 -35.45
CA PHE A 13 13.55 1.95 -35.18
C PHE A 13 13.44 0.90 -34.06
N LEU A 14 14.31 -0.12 -34.08
CA LEU A 14 14.38 -1.14 -33.03
C LEU A 14 14.87 -0.55 -31.69
N GLY A 15 15.84 0.37 -31.72
CA GLY A 15 16.30 1.09 -30.52
C GLY A 15 15.20 1.94 -29.89
N PHE A 16 14.39 2.61 -30.71
CA PHE A 16 13.26 3.41 -30.24
C PHE A 16 12.11 2.55 -29.71
N ALA A 17 11.73 1.48 -30.42
CA ALA A 17 10.70 0.56 -29.93
C ALA A 17 11.13 -0.14 -28.64
N GLY A 18 12.40 -0.57 -28.55
CA GLY A 18 12.96 -1.18 -27.35
C GLY A 18 12.98 -0.24 -26.14
N SER A 19 13.29 1.05 -26.33
CA SER A 19 13.31 2.02 -25.24
C SER A 19 11.90 2.36 -24.73
N GLN A 20 10.91 2.43 -25.62
CA GLN A 20 9.50 2.62 -25.26
C GLN A 20 8.94 1.42 -24.48
N ILE A 21 9.22 0.20 -24.94
CA ILE A 21 8.84 -1.03 -24.22
C ILE A 21 9.53 -1.07 -22.85
N TYR A 22 10.83 -0.78 -22.79
CA TYR A 22 11.59 -0.75 -21.54
C TYR A 22 11.07 0.30 -20.55
N GLN A 23 10.68 1.49 -21.02
CA GLN A 23 10.03 2.49 -20.17
C GLN A 23 8.67 2.02 -19.67
N SER A 24 7.82 1.46 -20.53
CA SER A 24 6.49 0.95 -20.11
C SER A 24 6.57 -0.17 -19.07
N LEU A 25 7.57 -1.06 -19.20
CA LEU A 25 7.79 -2.15 -18.25
C LEU A 25 8.30 -1.62 -16.91
N ASN A 26 9.19 -0.63 -16.92
CA ASN A 26 9.78 -0.06 -15.70
C ASN A 26 8.92 0.99 -14.98
N GLN A 27 7.96 1.60 -15.66
CA GLN A 27 7.02 2.53 -15.04
C GLN A 27 6.02 1.81 -14.14
N SER A 28 5.75 0.51 -14.40
CA SER A 28 4.83 -0.32 -13.62
C SER A 28 5.44 -1.00 -12.38
N SER A 29 6.77 -0.96 -12.21
CA SER A 29 7.49 -1.83 -11.27
C SER A 29 8.22 -1.14 -10.12
N LYS A 30 8.33 0.20 -10.10
CA LYS A 30 8.82 0.91 -8.92
C LYS A 30 7.72 0.93 -7.86
N SER A 31 7.84 0.15 -6.78
CA SER A 31 7.17 0.50 -5.53
C SER A 31 7.70 1.88 -5.14
N ALA A 32 6.91 2.93 -5.37
CA ALA A 32 7.30 4.29 -5.07
C ALA A 32 7.22 4.43 -3.56
N LYS A 33 8.37 4.49 -2.90
CA LYS A 33 8.43 5.05 -1.56
C LYS A 33 7.73 6.42 -1.63
N SER A 34 6.66 6.61 -0.87
CA SER A 34 5.84 7.81 -0.94
C SER A 34 6.17 8.76 0.20
N SER A 35 6.03 10.05 -0.06
CA SER A 35 6.21 11.13 0.93
C SER A 35 5.22 12.29 0.72
N ARG A 36 4.13 12.07 -0.03
CA ARG A 36 3.20 13.14 -0.42
C ARG A 36 2.36 13.69 0.75
N LEU A 37 2.06 12.87 1.77
CA LEU A 37 1.32 13.28 2.96
C LEU A 37 2.24 13.62 4.14
N ALA A 38 1.76 14.43 5.07
CA ALA A 38 2.48 14.73 6.31
C ALA A 38 2.78 13.45 7.12
N CYS A 39 1.82 12.53 7.19
CA CYS A 39 2.02 11.25 7.89
C CYS A 39 3.03 10.33 7.16
N HIS A 40 3.20 10.44 5.83
CA HIS A 40 4.24 9.69 5.11
C HIS A 40 5.66 10.16 5.45
N LYS A 41 5.82 11.34 6.05
CA LYS A 41 7.13 11.84 6.50
C LYS A 41 7.52 11.29 7.87
N GLN A 42 6.57 10.72 8.60
CA GLN A 42 6.76 10.19 9.96
C GLN A 42 7.09 8.70 9.94
N SER A 43 6.72 7.97 8.88
CA SER A 43 6.97 6.53 8.71
C SER A 43 7.42 6.21 7.29
N ILE A 44 7.92 5.00 7.06
CA ILE A 44 8.18 4.55 5.71
C ILE A 44 6.89 4.03 5.08
N VAL A 45 6.55 4.63 3.94
CA VAL A 45 5.34 4.31 3.20
C VAL A 45 5.68 3.84 1.79
N PHE A 46 5.01 2.77 1.36
CA PHE A 46 5.04 2.28 0.00
C PHE A 46 3.62 2.27 -0.56
N GLU A 47 3.40 3.01 -1.64
CA GLU A 47 2.10 3.09 -2.30
C GLU A 47 2.16 2.43 -3.67
N ARG A 48 1.04 1.85 -4.11
CA ARG A 48 0.85 1.37 -5.47
C ARG A 48 -0.59 1.53 -5.92
N ILE A 49 -0.79 2.29 -6.99
CA ILE A 49 -2.06 2.42 -7.70
C ILE A 49 -2.06 1.43 -8.87
N TYR A 50 -3.02 0.52 -8.92
CA TYR A 50 -3.17 -0.47 -9.99
C TYR A 50 -4.18 -0.04 -11.04
N LYS A 51 -5.21 0.71 -10.63
CA LYS A 51 -6.33 1.16 -11.45
C LYS A 51 -6.64 2.63 -11.18
N PRO A 52 -5.82 3.57 -11.70
CA PRO A 52 -6.03 5.00 -11.51
C PRO A 52 -7.44 5.47 -11.88
N GLU A 53 -8.03 4.87 -12.92
CA GLU A 53 -9.38 5.17 -13.38
C GLU A 53 -10.49 4.80 -12.37
N LEU A 54 -10.19 3.99 -11.35
CA LEU A 54 -11.14 3.56 -10.33
C LEU A 54 -10.95 4.26 -8.97
N THR A 55 -9.97 5.16 -8.82
CA THR A 55 -9.65 5.79 -7.52
C THR A 55 -10.82 6.59 -6.98
N SER A 56 -11.47 7.41 -7.81
CA SER A 56 -12.66 8.17 -7.40
C SER A 56 -13.81 7.27 -6.98
N SER A 57 -14.07 6.20 -7.72
CA SER A 57 -15.12 5.24 -7.36
C SER A 57 -14.81 4.49 -6.06
N MET A 58 -13.54 4.19 -5.81
CA MET A 58 -13.08 3.57 -4.57
C MET A 58 -13.25 4.51 -3.37
N ILE A 59 -12.93 5.80 -3.54
CA ILE A 59 -13.12 6.84 -2.52
C ILE A 59 -14.61 7.04 -2.23
N GLU A 60 -15.46 7.15 -3.26
CA GLU A 60 -16.91 7.18 -3.10
C GLU A 60 -17.44 5.95 -2.35
N ALA A 61 -16.92 4.76 -2.63
CA ALA A 61 -17.32 3.53 -1.94
C ALA A 61 -16.91 3.56 -0.45
N LEU A 62 -15.77 4.17 -0.11
CA LEU A 62 -15.42 4.41 1.29
C LEU A 62 -16.40 5.39 1.97
N GLN A 63 -16.74 6.50 1.31
CA GLN A 63 -17.57 7.56 1.88
C GLN A 63 -19.06 7.17 2.00
N HIS A 64 -19.58 6.44 1.00
CA HIS A 64 -21.02 6.20 0.82
C HIS A 64 -21.40 4.72 0.77
N GLY A 65 -20.46 3.83 0.47
CA GLY A 65 -20.71 2.40 0.25
C GLY A 65 -20.62 1.55 1.51
N ASN A 66 -20.77 0.24 1.34
CA ASN A 66 -20.47 -0.72 2.40
C ASN A 66 -18.96 -1.00 2.41
N VAL A 67 -18.36 -0.95 3.60
CA VAL A 67 -16.94 -1.25 3.78
C VAL A 67 -16.80 -2.52 4.60
N GLU A 68 -16.25 -3.56 3.97
CA GLU A 68 -15.87 -4.81 4.61
C GLU A 68 -14.40 -4.74 5.00
N LEU A 69 -14.08 -5.25 6.20
CA LEU A 69 -12.71 -5.43 6.65
C LEU A 69 -12.38 -6.92 6.67
N LYS A 70 -11.27 -7.28 6.04
CA LYS A 70 -10.67 -8.61 6.17
C LYS A 70 -9.28 -8.43 6.71
N SER A 71 -9.08 -8.91 7.93
CA SER A 71 -7.90 -8.62 8.73
C SER A 71 -7.11 -9.89 9.04
N LYS A 72 -5.78 -9.75 9.10
CA LYS A 72 -4.88 -10.80 9.57
C LYS A 72 -3.73 -10.21 10.37
N MET A 73 -3.28 -10.93 11.39
CA MET A 73 -2.03 -10.61 12.08
C MET A 73 -0.99 -11.70 11.82
N LYS A 74 0.24 -11.28 11.51
CA LYS A 74 1.39 -12.18 11.34
C LYS A 74 2.47 -11.77 12.34
N LEU A 75 2.54 -12.53 13.42
CA LEU A 75 3.50 -12.35 14.50
C LEU A 75 4.84 -13.03 14.18
N SER A 76 5.85 -12.69 14.97
CA SER A 76 7.19 -13.28 14.88
C SER A 76 7.17 -14.78 15.12
N LYS A 77 8.04 -15.49 14.42
CA LYS A 77 8.22 -16.94 14.49
C LYS A 77 9.50 -17.33 15.24
N TYR A 78 10.58 -16.61 15.04
CA TYR A 78 11.91 -16.90 15.58
C TYR A 78 12.17 -16.14 16.88
N MET A 79 11.81 -14.86 16.95
CA MET A 79 11.81 -14.10 18.21
C MET A 79 10.49 -14.22 18.96
N THR A 80 10.53 -14.02 20.28
CA THR A 80 9.33 -13.83 21.09
C THR A 80 8.55 -12.61 20.61
N SER A 81 7.34 -12.83 20.12
CA SER A 81 6.41 -11.77 19.71
C SER A 81 6.22 -10.77 20.85
N GLN A 82 6.54 -9.51 20.59
CA GLN A 82 6.22 -8.38 21.45
C GLN A 82 4.83 -7.87 21.12
N LEU A 83 4.54 -7.68 19.83
CA LEU A 83 3.31 -7.05 19.37
C LEU A 83 2.06 -7.80 19.84
N GLY A 84 2.07 -9.14 19.73
CA GLY A 84 0.94 -9.99 20.12
C GLY A 84 0.61 -9.96 21.62
N ASN A 85 1.48 -9.41 22.47
CA ASN A 85 1.19 -9.24 23.91
C ASN A 85 0.35 -7.99 24.19
N TYR A 86 0.39 -7.00 23.29
CA TYR A 86 -0.19 -5.67 23.50
C TYR A 86 -1.33 -5.37 22.52
N VAL A 87 -1.30 -5.97 21.33
CA VAL A 87 -2.22 -5.65 20.24
C VAL A 87 -2.92 -6.91 19.75
N LYS A 88 -4.25 -6.84 19.69
CA LYS A 88 -5.13 -7.83 19.06
C LYS A 88 -5.67 -7.29 17.74
N ILE A 89 -5.95 -8.17 16.78
CA ILE A 89 -6.40 -7.76 15.45
C ILE A 89 -7.75 -7.02 15.51
N GLU A 90 -8.63 -7.38 16.45
CA GLU A 90 -9.93 -6.73 16.65
C GLU A 90 -9.79 -5.27 17.11
N GLN A 91 -8.72 -4.95 17.84
CA GLN A 91 -8.43 -3.56 18.21
C GLN A 91 -8.04 -2.75 16.97
N VAL A 92 -7.26 -3.35 16.07
CA VAL A 92 -6.88 -2.72 14.80
C VAL A 92 -8.09 -2.57 13.87
N ASP A 93 -9.00 -3.56 13.84
CA ASP A 93 -10.28 -3.44 13.14
C ASP A 93 -11.10 -2.27 13.67
N SER A 94 -11.16 -2.08 14.98
CA SER A 94 -11.82 -0.91 15.57
C SER A 94 -11.14 0.40 15.15
N MET A 95 -9.80 0.44 15.09
CA MET A 95 -9.06 1.63 14.62
C MET A 95 -9.39 1.95 13.15
N PHE A 96 -9.47 0.93 12.29
CA PHE A 96 -9.89 1.11 10.89
C PHE A 96 -11.31 1.64 10.82
N ARG A 97 -12.26 1.06 11.55
CA ARG A 97 -13.66 1.53 11.57
C ARG A 97 -13.75 2.98 12.02
N THR A 98 -13.02 3.36 13.06
CA THR A 98 -12.94 4.76 13.52
C THR A 98 -12.38 5.66 12.42
N ALA A 99 -11.24 5.31 11.82
CA ALA A 99 -10.62 6.10 10.75
C ALA A 99 -11.51 6.21 9.50
N ILE A 100 -12.28 5.17 9.15
CA ILE A 100 -13.25 5.21 8.04
C ILE A 100 -14.41 6.15 8.38
N SER A 101 -14.90 6.11 9.63
CA SER A 101 -16.06 6.89 10.06
C SER A 101 -15.83 8.41 9.95
N THR A 102 -14.60 8.89 10.05
CA THR A 102 -14.27 10.31 9.87
C THR A 102 -14.42 10.80 8.43
N HIS A 103 -14.60 9.88 7.48
CA HIS A 103 -14.83 10.17 6.06
C HIS A 103 -16.21 9.73 5.57
N LYS A 104 -17.05 9.15 6.45
CA LYS A 104 -18.40 8.73 6.08
C LYS A 104 -19.32 9.93 5.90
N GLU A 105 -20.13 9.87 4.85
CA GLU A 105 -21.15 10.87 4.54
C GLU A 105 -22.54 10.21 4.52
N GLU A 106 -23.61 11.00 4.63
CA GLU A 106 -24.97 10.48 4.79
C GLU A 106 -25.53 9.77 3.54
N LYS A 107 -24.94 10.02 2.36
CA LYS A 107 -25.38 9.36 1.12
C LYS A 107 -25.00 7.88 1.12
N LYS A 108 -25.89 7.06 0.55
CA LYS A 108 -25.68 5.62 0.39
C LYS A 108 -25.32 5.28 -1.06
N SER A 109 -24.39 4.35 -1.22
CA SER A 109 -23.99 3.74 -2.49
C SER A 109 -24.07 2.22 -2.37
N ASP A 110 -24.42 1.54 -3.46
CA ASP A 110 -24.44 0.07 -3.53
C ASP A 110 -23.04 -0.53 -3.79
N LYS A 111 -22.02 0.32 -3.99
CA LYS A 111 -20.63 -0.12 -4.17
C LYS A 111 -20.11 -0.78 -2.90
N ASN A 112 -19.39 -1.89 -3.07
CA ASN A 112 -18.77 -2.61 -1.96
C ASN A 112 -17.25 -2.45 -2.02
N LEU A 113 -16.68 -1.89 -0.95
CA LEU A 113 -15.24 -1.77 -0.78
C LEU A 113 -14.77 -2.79 0.25
N LEU A 114 -13.84 -3.66 -0.16
CA LEU A 114 -13.11 -4.52 0.75
C LEU A 114 -11.75 -3.89 1.06
N ILE A 115 -11.44 -3.72 2.34
CA ILE A 115 -10.10 -3.42 2.83
C ILE A 115 -9.51 -4.73 3.37
N ASP A 116 -8.70 -5.40 2.54
CA ASP A 116 -7.93 -6.59 2.93
C ASP A 116 -6.58 -6.12 3.47
N TYR A 117 -6.38 -6.22 4.78
CA TYR A 117 -5.18 -5.74 5.43
C TYR A 117 -4.56 -6.76 6.36
N PHE A 118 -3.26 -6.61 6.58
CA PHE A 118 -2.58 -7.37 7.62
C PHE A 118 -1.58 -6.53 8.39
N VAL A 119 -1.48 -6.84 9.67
CA VAL A 119 -0.46 -6.33 10.59
C VAL A 119 0.66 -7.35 10.67
N TYR A 120 1.87 -6.91 10.34
CA TYR A 120 3.06 -7.76 10.32
C TYR A 120 4.03 -7.31 11.40
N GLU A 121 4.42 -8.22 12.28
CA GLU A 121 5.52 -7.98 13.22
C GLU A 121 6.86 -8.32 12.56
N ASN A 122 7.81 -7.40 12.66
CA ASN A 122 9.14 -7.57 12.12
C ASN A 122 9.97 -8.54 12.97
N ASP A 123 9.95 -9.82 12.61
CA ASP A 123 10.78 -10.84 13.26
C ASP A 123 12.29 -10.61 13.06
N LYS A 124 12.96 -9.92 13.99
CA LYS A 124 14.36 -9.48 13.83
C LYS A 124 15.38 -10.63 13.87
N GLU A 125 14.95 -11.80 14.34
CA GLU A 125 15.74 -13.01 14.47
C GLU A 125 15.54 -13.99 13.29
N ASP A 126 14.70 -13.64 12.32
CA ASP A 126 14.55 -14.41 11.08
C ASP A 126 15.91 -14.63 10.39
N PRO A 127 16.37 -15.89 10.17
CA PRO A 127 17.63 -16.18 9.51
C PRO A 127 17.75 -15.61 8.08
N GLY A 128 16.62 -15.31 7.44
CA GLY A 128 16.57 -14.61 6.15
C GLY A 128 16.99 -13.14 6.22
N LYS A 129 16.98 -12.51 7.40
CA LYS A 129 17.29 -11.08 7.61
C LYS A 129 18.76 -10.85 7.90
N LYS A 130 19.49 -10.56 6.82
CA LYS A 130 20.95 -10.40 6.82
C LYS A 130 21.43 -8.97 7.06
N THR A 131 20.56 -7.96 6.92
CA THR A 131 20.97 -6.54 6.97
C THR A 131 20.40 -5.81 8.18
N ALA A 132 21.13 -4.84 8.72
CA ALA A 132 20.65 -3.99 9.80
C ALA A 132 19.34 -3.26 9.42
N LYS A 133 19.23 -2.83 8.16
CA LYS A 133 18.03 -2.17 7.63
C LYS A 133 16.77 -3.04 7.75
N SER A 134 16.90 -4.35 7.53
CA SER A 134 15.76 -5.28 7.66
C SER A 134 15.27 -5.49 9.10
N LYS A 135 15.99 -4.96 10.10
CA LYS A 135 15.69 -5.12 11.54
C LYS A 135 15.27 -3.82 12.23
N LEU A 136 15.14 -2.72 11.49
CA LEU A 136 14.87 -1.38 12.04
C LEU A 136 13.47 -1.31 12.68
N TYR A 137 12.43 -1.47 11.87
CA TYR A 137 11.03 -1.27 12.24
C TYR A 137 10.51 -2.36 13.18
N ALA A 138 9.46 -2.05 13.95
CA ALA A 138 8.72 -3.04 14.74
C ALA A 138 7.79 -3.87 13.85
N GLY A 139 7.32 -3.31 12.75
CA GLY A 139 6.43 -3.99 11.83
C GLY A 139 5.87 -3.07 10.77
N TYR A 140 4.81 -3.51 10.12
CA TYR A 140 4.07 -2.69 9.17
C TYR A 140 2.61 -3.12 9.06
N ILE A 141 1.77 -2.20 8.62
CA ILE A 141 0.41 -2.47 8.17
C ILE A 141 0.43 -2.43 6.65
N ARG A 142 -0.03 -3.50 6.00
CA ARG A 142 -0.21 -3.52 4.55
C ARG A 142 -1.68 -3.72 4.23
N SER A 143 -2.24 -2.80 3.46
CA SER A 143 -3.65 -2.76 3.10
C SER A 143 -3.81 -2.77 1.59
N SER A 144 -4.79 -3.54 1.11
CA SER A 144 -5.26 -3.53 -0.27
C SER A 144 -6.71 -3.10 -0.29
N PHE A 145 -7.03 -2.15 -1.16
CA PHE A 145 -8.37 -1.61 -1.35
C PHE A 145 -8.96 -2.20 -2.63
N ILE A 146 -9.96 -3.03 -2.45
CA ILE A 146 -10.55 -3.87 -3.49
C ILE A 146 -11.98 -3.39 -3.71
N LEU A 147 -12.22 -2.80 -4.88
CA LEU A 147 -13.53 -2.32 -5.30
C LEU A 147 -14.15 -3.37 -6.23
N ASP A 148 -15.30 -3.93 -5.84
CA ASP A 148 -16.04 -4.92 -6.64
C ASP A 148 -15.16 -6.07 -7.17
N GLY A 149 -14.23 -6.54 -6.33
CA GLY A 149 -13.29 -7.63 -6.65
C GLY A 149 -12.01 -7.20 -7.37
N VAL A 150 -11.85 -5.93 -7.72
CA VAL A 150 -10.66 -5.39 -8.39
C VAL A 150 -9.76 -4.67 -7.38
N ASN A 151 -8.49 -5.08 -7.25
CA ASN A 151 -7.51 -4.37 -6.43
C ASN A 151 -7.15 -3.04 -7.10
N VAL A 152 -7.59 -1.93 -6.51
CA VAL A 152 -7.41 -0.56 -7.05
C VAL A 152 -6.13 0.05 -6.50
N TYR A 153 -5.90 -0.12 -5.21
CA TYR A 153 -4.85 0.57 -4.48
C TYR A 153 -4.27 -0.32 -3.38
N SER A 154 -2.96 -0.19 -3.13
CA SER A 154 -2.35 -0.78 -1.94
C SER A 154 -1.37 0.17 -1.30
N VAL A 155 -1.33 0.13 0.03
CA VAL A 155 -0.38 0.89 0.84
C VAL A 155 0.24 -0.02 1.89
N GLN A 156 1.53 0.17 2.13
CA GLN A 156 2.21 -0.35 3.30
C GLN A 156 2.74 0.84 4.10
N ILE A 157 2.47 0.83 5.41
CA ILE A 157 2.97 1.84 6.35
C ILE A 157 3.68 1.11 7.49
N ASP A 158 4.97 1.39 7.64
CA ASP A 158 5.79 0.82 8.70
C ASP A 158 5.48 1.50 10.04
N PHE A 159 5.61 0.76 11.14
CA PHE A 159 5.53 1.27 12.51
C PHE A 159 6.76 0.85 13.33
N ASP A 160 7.13 1.66 14.31
CA ASP A 160 8.41 1.61 15.02
C ASP A 160 8.28 1.06 16.45
N ASP A 161 7.12 1.21 17.09
CA ASP A 161 6.93 0.78 18.47
C ASP A 161 6.65 -0.73 18.56
N LEU A 162 7.46 -1.47 19.33
CA LEU A 162 7.32 -2.92 19.50
C LEU A 162 6.03 -3.35 20.22
N GLN A 163 5.38 -2.43 20.94
CA GLN A 163 4.07 -2.64 21.56
C GLN A 163 2.93 -2.13 20.67
N GLY A 164 3.24 -1.59 19.49
CA GLY A 164 2.26 -1.09 18.53
C GLY A 164 1.55 0.19 18.95
N ARG A 165 2.17 1.02 19.81
CA ARG A 165 1.55 2.28 20.28
C ARG A 165 1.29 3.29 19.17
N ASP A 166 1.99 3.17 18.04
CA ASP A 166 1.92 4.01 16.83
C ASP A 166 1.11 3.36 15.67
N ILE A 167 0.47 2.21 15.93
CA ILE A 167 -0.48 1.59 15.00
C ILE A 167 -1.68 2.50 14.71
N PRO A 168 -2.31 3.20 15.67
CA PRO A 168 -3.42 4.10 15.39
C PRO A 168 -3.07 5.16 14.33
N GLU A 169 -1.89 5.77 14.42
CA GLU A 169 -1.39 6.73 13.43
C GLU A 169 -1.18 6.08 12.07
N SER A 170 -0.65 4.87 12.03
CA SER A 170 -0.43 4.10 10.80
C SER A 170 -1.74 3.72 10.10
N VAL A 171 -2.78 3.35 10.87
CA VAL A 171 -4.13 3.09 10.36
C VAL A 171 -4.76 4.37 9.83
N ARG A 172 -4.69 5.47 10.58
CA ARG A 172 -5.21 6.77 10.14
C ARG A 172 -4.54 7.22 8.84
N CYS A 173 -3.22 7.09 8.76
CA CYS A 173 -2.44 7.45 7.58
C CYS A 173 -2.78 6.54 6.37
N THR A 174 -3.11 5.27 6.60
CA THR A 174 -3.57 4.35 5.54
C THR A 174 -4.86 4.84 4.88
N ILE A 175 -5.84 5.28 5.68
CA ILE A 175 -7.10 5.83 5.16
C ILE A 175 -6.87 7.21 4.52
N GLU A 176 -6.08 8.08 5.16
CA GLU A 176 -5.74 9.41 4.61
C GLU A 176 -5.03 9.31 3.26
N SER A 177 -4.10 8.35 3.15
CA SER A 177 -3.43 7.98 1.91
C SER A 177 -4.46 7.64 0.83
N MET A 178 -5.39 6.71 1.09
CA MET A 178 -6.41 6.34 0.11
C MET A 178 -7.28 7.54 -0.35
N VAL A 179 -7.84 8.31 0.58
CA VAL A 179 -8.83 9.36 0.26
C VAL A 179 -8.25 10.59 -0.43
N THR A 180 -6.92 10.71 -0.49
CA THR A 180 -6.22 11.83 -1.11
C THR A 180 -5.63 11.49 -2.48
N LEU A 181 -5.86 10.29 -3.01
CA LEU A 181 -5.32 9.86 -4.31
C LEU A 181 -5.84 10.68 -5.49
N ASP A 182 -7.08 11.20 -5.41
CA ASP A 182 -7.69 12.01 -6.47
C ASP A 182 -7.20 13.47 -6.50
N ARG A 183 -6.30 13.86 -5.59
CA ARG A 183 -5.74 15.22 -5.51
C ARG A 183 -4.36 15.33 -6.16
N GLU A 184 -3.94 14.32 -6.90
CA GLU A 184 -2.72 14.28 -7.73
C GLU A 184 -3.05 14.38 -9.22
#